data_AF-A0A931KZP5-F1
#
_entry.id   AF-A0A931KZP5-F1
#
_cell.length_a   1.000
_cell.length_b   1.000
_cell.length_c   1.000
_cell.angle_alpha   90.00
_cell.angle_beta   90.00
_cell.angle_gamma   90.00
#
_symmetry.space_group_name_H-M   'P 1'
#
loop_
_entity.id
_entity.type
_entity.pdbx_description
1 polymer ?
#
loop_
_entity_poly.entity_id
_entity_poly.type
_entity_poly.pdbx_seq_one_letter_code
_entity_poly.pdbx_strand_id
1 'polypeptide(L)'
;MSSTGGRPAAVPTQQTVPAQRRTGLDAPGAPPEPATAITPEERARLAKERRAARKAARAAAPPPERDAVYDSLSLGDLRGLRSELGDEETRVSYWRRIIQARLDVVRSHLPEGTPVADLTRVLSDARSSVGRLAHLDVRPVDDIPPLPDLAEVWARQVDRSDELAMARLEEDLADAEEELSDYRRELHRRIDLVTDELIARYREQPLLALQILPDDPLRRTMGA
;
A
#
# COMPACT_ATOMS: atom_id res chain seq x y z
N MET A 1 1.60 28.21 -51.41
CA MET A 1 2.74 28.10 -52.35
C MET A 1 3.97 27.79 -51.52
N SER A 2 4.66 26.68 -51.85
CA SER A 2 5.99 26.21 -51.41
C SER A 2 6.22 26.01 -49.89
N SER A 3 6.32 24.80 -49.32
CA SER A 3 7.20 23.63 -49.58
C SER A 3 8.67 23.86 -49.24
N THR A 4 9.17 23.11 -48.25
CA THR A 4 10.45 22.37 -48.12
C THR A 4 10.57 21.98 -46.63
N GLY A 5 10.65 20.73 -46.18
CA GLY A 5 11.18 19.51 -46.80
C GLY A 5 12.43 19.08 -46.02
N GLY A 6 12.31 18.16 -45.06
CA GLY A 6 13.44 17.66 -44.27
C GLY A 6 13.09 16.49 -43.33
N ARG A 7 13.22 15.26 -43.84
CA ARG A 7 13.29 13.96 -43.14
C ARG A 7 14.25 13.08 -43.98
N PRO A 8 14.75 11.92 -43.52
CA PRO A 8 15.18 11.49 -42.19
C PRO A 8 16.60 10.86 -42.23
N ALA A 9 17.23 10.61 -41.08
CA ALA A 9 18.40 9.72 -41.01
C ALA A 9 17.98 8.34 -40.47
N ALA A 10 18.40 7.30 -41.18
CA ALA A 10 18.02 5.91 -40.98
C ALA A 10 19.00 5.13 -40.07
N VAL A 11 18.39 4.11 -39.48
CA VAL A 11 18.85 2.98 -38.66
C VAL A 11 19.97 2.12 -39.31
N PRO A 12 20.75 1.38 -38.50
CA PRO A 12 21.11 -0.01 -38.85
C PRO A 12 20.71 -0.96 -37.70
N THR A 13 19.63 -1.75 -37.83
CA THR A 13 19.55 -3.10 -38.39
C THR A 13 20.63 -4.02 -37.85
N GLN A 14 20.37 -4.63 -36.69
CA GLN A 14 21.09 -5.82 -36.28
C GLN A 14 20.53 -7.05 -36.98
N GLN A 15 21.46 -7.92 -37.29
CA GLN A 15 21.46 -8.90 -38.35
C GLN A 15 20.97 -10.25 -37.83
N THR A 16 19.92 -10.78 -38.44
CA THR A 16 19.48 -12.18 -38.30
C THR A 16 20.41 -13.11 -39.10
N VAL A 17 20.94 -14.15 -38.45
CA VAL A 17 21.69 -15.29 -39.04
C VAL A 17 21.24 -16.57 -38.27
N PRO A 18 21.31 -17.80 -38.82
CA PRO A 18 20.14 -18.64 -39.03
C PRO A 18 20.07 -19.85 -38.08
N ALA A 19 18.93 -20.52 -38.13
CA ALA A 19 18.63 -21.77 -37.43
C ALA A 19 19.68 -22.87 -37.68
N GLN A 20 20.36 -23.30 -36.61
CA GLN A 20 21.04 -24.59 -36.57
C GLN A 20 20.20 -25.58 -35.76
N ARG A 21 19.66 -26.57 -36.47
CA ARG A 21 19.07 -27.78 -35.87
C ARG A 21 20.16 -28.54 -35.13
N ARG A 22 19.99 -28.72 -33.82
CA ARG A 22 20.65 -29.80 -33.08
C ARG A 22 19.61 -30.84 -32.69
N THR A 23 19.61 -31.91 -33.46
CA THR A 23 19.13 -33.24 -33.06
C THR A 23 20.08 -33.81 -32.01
N GLY A 24 19.52 -34.21 -30.86
CA GLY A 24 20.13 -34.97 -29.77
C GLY A 24 19.05 -35.18 -28.72
N LEU A 25 18.17 -36.16 -28.90
CA LEU A 25 18.30 -37.54 -28.41
C LEU A 25 18.42 -37.59 -26.87
N ASP A 26 17.30 -37.99 -26.27
CA ASP A 26 17.00 -38.40 -24.90
C ASP A 26 18.11 -38.44 -23.83
N ALA A 27 17.84 -37.73 -22.73
CA ALA A 27 18.12 -38.21 -21.38
C ALA A 27 16.90 -37.84 -20.49
N PRO A 28 16.34 -38.76 -19.69
CA PRO A 28 15.24 -38.43 -18.79
C PRO A 28 15.77 -37.52 -17.69
N GLY A 29 15.38 -36.24 -17.74
CA GLY A 29 15.63 -35.28 -16.68
C GLY A 29 15.06 -35.83 -15.38
N ALA A 30 15.92 -35.94 -14.37
CA ALA A 30 15.54 -36.25 -13.00
C ALA A 30 14.35 -35.37 -12.57
N PRO A 31 13.41 -35.92 -11.76
CA PRO A 31 12.30 -35.13 -11.26
C PRO A 31 12.84 -33.86 -10.58
N PRO A 32 12.21 -32.69 -10.77
CA PRO A 32 12.60 -31.49 -10.05
C PRO A 32 12.60 -31.80 -8.56
N GLU A 33 13.73 -31.57 -7.89
CA GLU A 33 13.81 -31.75 -6.44
C GLU A 33 12.65 -31.02 -5.77
N PRO A 34 11.97 -31.64 -4.80
CA PRO A 34 10.86 -30.98 -4.12
C PRO A 34 11.42 -29.73 -3.44
N ALA A 35 10.97 -28.55 -3.89
CA ALA A 35 11.21 -27.29 -3.21
C ALA A 35 10.91 -27.52 -1.72
N THR A 36 11.94 -27.46 -0.88
CA THR A 36 11.86 -27.83 0.53
C THR A 36 10.73 -27.04 1.15
N ALA A 37 9.64 -27.73 1.50
CA ALA A 37 8.46 -27.09 2.04
C ALA A 37 8.82 -26.52 3.43
N ILE A 38 9.13 -25.23 3.45
CA ILE A 38 9.48 -24.51 4.68
C ILE A 38 8.33 -24.69 5.68
N THR A 39 8.64 -25.18 6.87
CA THR A 39 7.62 -25.42 7.89
C THR A 39 7.02 -24.08 8.37
N PRO A 40 5.77 -24.06 8.88
CA PRO A 40 5.18 -22.86 9.48
C PRO A 40 6.07 -22.23 10.56
N GLU A 41 6.75 -23.07 11.35
CA GLU A 41 7.67 -22.63 12.40
C GLU A 41 8.90 -21.91 11.83
N GLU A 42 9.46 -22.44 10.74
CA GLU A 42 10.61 -21.82 10.07
C GLU A 42 10.21 -20.51 9.38
N ARG A 43 9.00 -20.43 8.80
CA ARG A 43 8.43 -19.15 8.31
C ARG A 43 8.28 -18.12 9.43
N ALA A 44 7.79 -18.53 10.60
CA ALA A 44 7.63 -17.64 11.75
C ALA A 44 8.99 -17.13 12.28
N ARG A 45 10.01 -18.01 12.32
CA ARG A 45 11.39 -17.64 12.68
C ARG A 45 11.96 -16.62 11.71
N LEU A 46 11.88 -16.88 10.40
CA LEU A 46 12.36 -15.97 9.36
C LEU A 46 11.63 -14.61 9.42
N ALA A 47 10.33 -14.59 9.67
CA ALA A 47 9.56 -13.35 9.84
C ALA A 47 10.03 -12.56 11.08
N LYS A 48 10.30 -13.25 12.19
CA LYS A 48 10.85 -12.63 13.41
C LYS A 48 12.24 -12.04 13.17
N GLU A 49 13.11 -12.76 12.48
CA GLU A 49 14.46 -12.29 12.11
C GLU A 49 14.40 -11.07 11.18
N ARG A 50 13.56 -11.10 10.15
CA ARG A 50 13.33 -9.95 9.26
C ARG A 50 12.82 -8.74 10.03
N ARG A 51 11.92 -8.93 11.01
CA ARG A 51 11.40 -7.85 11.86
C ARG A 51 12.50 -7.28 12.76
N ALA A 52 13.33 -8.14 13.35
CA ALA A 52 14.47 -7.72 14.18
C ALA A 52 15.50 -6.93 13.35
N ALA A 53 15.84 -7.41 12.16
CA ALA A 53 16.74 -6.73 11.23
C ALA A 53 16.22 -5.35 10.82
N ARG A 54 14.93 -5.24 10.47
CA ARG A 54 14.29 -3.94 10.17
C ARG A 54 14.32 -2.98 11.35
N LYS A 55 14.07 -3.48 12.57
CA LYS A 55 14.14 -2.66 13.79
C LYS A 55 15.57 -2.17 14.04
N ALA A 56 16.56 -3.04 13.89
CA ALA A 56 17.98 -2.68 14.05
C ALA A 56 18.41 -1.65 13.00
N ALA A 57 18.04 -1.85 11.74
CA ALA A 57 18.32 -0.90 10.66
C ALA A 57 17.71 0.47 10.93
N ARG A 58 16.46 0.53 11.43
CA ARG A 58 15.81 1.80 11.80
C ARG A 58 16.48 2.48 12.99
N ALA A 59 16.98 1.72 13.96
CA ALA A 59 17.70 2.27 15.11
C ALA A 59 19.10 2.79 14.75
N ALA A 60 19.73 2.22 13.72
CA ALA A 60 21.04 2.63 13.22
C ALA A 60 20.97 3.75 12.16
N ALA A 61 19.78 4.07 11.65
CA ALA A 61 19.60 5.14 10.68
C ALA A 61 19.99 6.50 11.29
N PRO A 62 20.68 7.38 10.54
CA PRO A 62 20.96 8.73 11.03
C PRO A 62 19.64 9.46 11.34
N PRO A 63 19.64 10.39 12.32
CA PRO A 63 18.47 11.22 12.57
C PRO A 63 18.05 11.96 11.30
N PRO A 64 16.74 12.17 11.07
CA PRO A 64 16.29 12.92 9.91
C PRO A 64 16.82 14.35 9.95
N GLU A 65 17.22 14.85 8.79
CA GLU A 65 17.67 16.21 8.54
C GLU A 65 16.56 17.00 7.83
N ARG A 66 16.67 18.33 7.83
CA ARG A 66 15.68 19.18 7.17
C ARG A 66 15.72 19.03 5.66
N ASP A 67 14.54 19.01 5.06
CA ASP A 67 14.38 18.99 3.61
C ASP A 67 13.92 20.36 3.10
N ALA A 68 14.66 20.92 2.15
CA ALA A 68 14.40 22.22 1.54
C ALA A 68 13.01 22.31 0.88
N VAL A 69 12.42 21.16 0.48
CA VAL A 69 11.05 21.10 -0.05
C VAL A 69 10.03 21.68 0.93
N TYR A 70 10.28 21.59 2.24
CA TYR A 70 9.35 22.04 3.28
C TYR A 70 9.69 23.39 3.91
N ASP A 71 10.73 24.08 3.43
CA ASP A 71 11.19 25.34 4.04
C ASP A 71 10.13 26.45 4.03
N SER A 72 9.25 26.43 3.02
CA SER A 72 8.14 27.38 2.90
C SER A 72 6.96 27.10 3.83
N LEU A 73 6.86 25.89 4.39
CA LEU A 73 5.75 25.50 5.26
C LEU A 73 6.03 25.88 6.71
N SER A 74 5.03 26.47 7.39
CA SER A 74 5.12 26.67 8.83
C SER A 74 4.99 25.34 9.58
N LEU A 75 5.34 25.35 10.87
CA LEU A 75 5.15 24.17 11.73
C LEU A 75 3.66 23.77 11.83
N GLY A 76 2.76 24.75 11.84
CA GLY A 76 1.32 24.51 11.82
C GLY A 76 0.88 23.83 10.53
N ASP A 77 1.37 24.30 9.39
CA ASP A 77 1.05 23.74 8.07
C ASP A 77 1.54 22.30 7.94
N LEU A 78 2.74 21.98 8.43
CA LEU A 78 3.26 20.61 8.44
C LEU A 78 2.40 19.67 9.30
N ARG A 79 1.93 20.14 10.46
CA ARG A 79 1.02 19.37 11.33
C ARG A 79 -0.34 19.16 10.65
N GLY A 80 -0.87 20.20 10.02
CA GLY A 80 -2.10 20.13 9.22
C GLY A 80 -1.97 19.13 8.08
N LEU A 81 -0.95 19.28 7.25
CA LEU A 81 -0.64 18.36 6.14
C LEU A 81 -0.50 16.91 6.60
N ARG A 82 0.22 16.67 7.71
CA ARG A 82 0.33 15.32 8.27
C ARG A 82 -1.02 14.75 8.73
N SER A 83 -1.88 15.59 9.30
CA SER A 83 -3.22 15.19 9.73
C SER A 83 -4.09 14.83 8.52
N GLU A 84 -4.13 15.69 7.51
CA GLU A 84 -4.89 15.48 6.27
C GLU A 84 -4.46 14.19 5.55
N LEU A 85 -3.15 13.95 5.43
CA LEU A 85 -2.61 12.71 4.88
C LEU A 85 -3.01 11.48 5.72
N GLY A 86 -3.05 11.61 7.04
CA GLY A 86 -3.48 10.54 7.95
C GLY A 86 -4.98 10.22 7.83
N ASP A 87 -5.82 11.24 7.67
CA ASP A 87 -7.25 11.07 7.43
C ASP A 87 -7.51 10.39 6.09
N GLU A 88 -6.78 10.79 5.05
CA GLU A 88 -6.85 10.17 3.74
C GLU A 88 -6.35 8.71 3.76
N GLU A 89 -5.22 8.44 4.43
CA GLU A 89 -4.72 7.06 4.61
C GLU A 89 -5.73 6.19 5.34
N THR A 90 -6.40 6.71 6.37
CA THR A 90 -7.46 5.99 7.09
C THR A 90 -8.61 5.62 6.15
N ARG A 91 -9.07 6.56 5.31
CA ARG A 91 -10.11 6.32 4.31
C ARG A 91 -9.70 5.24 3.30
N VAL A 92 -8.48 5.32 2.78
CA VAL A 92 -7.94 4.35 1.81
C VAL A 92 -7.79 2.96 2.43
N SER A 93 -7.24 2.88 3.64
CA SER A 93 -7.07 1.62 4.37
C SER A 93 -8.41 0.95 4.69
N TYR A 94 -9.42 1.74 5.03
CA TYR A 94 -10.79 1.27 5.21
C TYR A 94 -11.36 0.66 3.92
N TRP A 95 -11.32 1.41 2.81
CA TRP A 95 -11.83 0.92 1.52
C TRP A 95 -11.10 -0.31 1.03
N ARG A 96 -9.77 -0.33 1.15
CA ARG A 96 -8.95 -1.50 0.81
C ARG A 96 -9.41 -2.73 1.58
N ARG A 97 -9.71 -2.58 2.88
CA ARG A 97 -10.14 -3.71 3.70
C ARG A 97 -11.52 -4.24 3.27
N ILE A 98 -12.42 -3.36 2.85
CA ILE A 98 -13.76 -3.73 2.36
C ILE A 98 -13.69 -4.41 1.00
N ILE A 99 -12.90 -3.88 0.07
CA ILE A 99 -12.67 -4.49 -1.24
C ILE A 99 -12.04 -5.88 -1.08
N GLN A 100 -11.02 -6.00 -0.23
CA GLN A 100 -10.43 -7.31 0.12
C GLN A 100 -11.48 -8.29 0.65
N ALA A 101 -12.29 -7.87 1.63
CA ALA A 101 -13.33 -8.72 2.19
C ALA A 101 -14.31 -9.21 1.13
N ARG A 102 -14.71 -8.35 0.19
CA ARG A 102 -15.60 -8.73 -0.91
C ARG A 102 -14.92 -9.65 -1.91
N LEU A 103 -13.67 -9.37 -2.27
CA LEU A 103 -12.86 -10.22 -3.15
C LEU A 103 -12.69 -11.63 -2.55
N ASP A 104 -12.43 -11.72 -1.25
CA ASP A 104 -12.32 -12.99 -0.53
C ASP A 104 -13.64 -13.77 -0.58
N VAL A 105 -14.79 -13.09 -0.43
CA VAL A 105 -16.12 -13.71 -0.58
C VAL A 105 -16.36 -14.18 -2.02
N VAL A 106 -16.04 -13.38 -3.03
CA VAL A 106 -16.17 -13.75 -4.45
C VAL A 106 -15.36 -15.01 -4.76
N ARG A 107 -14.09 -15.04 -4.33
CA ARG A 107 -13.16 -16.18 -4.52
C ARG A 107 -13.54 -17.42 -3.73
N SER A 108 -14.27 -17.26 -2.62
CA SER A 108 -14.69 -18.39 -1.80
C SER A 108 -15.84 -19.21 -2.42
N HIS A 109 -16.47 -18.69 -3.49
CA HIS A 109 -17.62 -19.30 -4.17
C HIS A 109 -18.74 -19.77 -3.21
N LEU A 110 -18.92 -19.06 -2.08
CA LEU A 110 -19.89 -19.45 -1.07
C LEU A 110 -21.33 -19.39 -1.63
N PRO A 111 -22.16 -20.44 -1.40
CA PRO A 111 -23.53 -20.46 -1.88
C PRO A 111 -24.40 -19.34 -1.25
N GLU A 112 -25.51 -19.01 -1.90
CA GLU A 112 -26.49 -18.08 -1.31
C GLU A 112 -27.05 -18.64 0.01
N GLY A 113 -27.24 -17.75 1.01
CA GLY A 113 -27.72 -18.15 2.33
C GLY A 113 -26.67 -18.79 3.25
N THR A 114 -25.38 -18.70 2.89
CA THR A 114 -24.27 -19.22 3.71
C THR A 114 -24.30 -18.66 5.15
N PRO A 115 -24.15 -19.51 6.19
CA PRO A 115 -24.10 -19.08 7.58
C PRO A 115 -22.95 -18.10 7.88
N VAL A 116 -23.18 -17.17 8.81
CA VAL A 116 -22.19 -16.16 9.26
C VAL A 116 -20.86 -16.79 9.75
N ALA A 117 -20.90 -18.03 10.23
CA ALA A 117 -19.71 -18.76 10.66
C ALA A 117 -18.69 -18.96 9.52
N ASP A 118 -19.15 -19.21 8.29
CA ASP A 118 -18.28 -19.42 7.14
C ASP A 118 -17.68 -18.11 6.63
N LEU A 119 -18.42 -17.00 6.75
CA LEU A 119 -17.91 -15.65 6.52
C LEU A 119 -16.79 -15.30 7.52
N THR A 120 -16.95 -15.70 8.78
CA THR A 120 -15.93 -15.46 9.80
C THR A 120 -14.62 -16.16 9.42
N ARG A 121 -14.68 -17.39 8.89
CA ARG A 121 -13.49 -18.11 8.40
C ARG A 121 -12.80 -17.35 7.26
N VAL A 122 -13.56 -16.92 6.25
CA VAL A 122 -13.03 -16.19 5.08
C VAL A 122 -12.39 -14.87 5.48
N LEU A 123 -13.02 -14.09 6.37
CA LEU A 123 -12.53 -12.77 6.77
C LEU A 123 -11.40 -12.80 7.81
N SER A 124 -11.25 -13.91 8.55
CA SER A 124 -10.23 -14.09 9.58
C SER A 124 -8.85 -14.43 9.01
N ASP A 125 -8.79 -15.12 7.87
CA ASP A 125 -7.54 -15.58 7.27
C ASP A 125 -6.66 -14.40 6.79
N ALA A 126 -7.29 -13.27 6.48
CA ALA A 126 -6.61 -12.03 6.10
C ALA A 126 -5.96 -11.26 7.29
N ARG A 127 -5.96 -11.81 8.52
CA ARG A 127 -5.34 -11.16 9.71
C ARG A 127 -3.89 -11.57 9.90
N SER A 128 -2.98 -11.04 9.09
CA SER A 128 -1.53 -11.23 9.28
C SER A 128 -0.76 -9.91 9.45
N SER A 129 -1.19 -9.00 10.34
CA SER A 129 -0.29 -7.96 10.86
C SER A 129 -0.74 -7.31 12.18
N VAL A 130 -1.04 -8.11 13.20
CA VAL A 130 -1.19 -7.59 14.58
C VAL A 130 0.21 -7.30 15.14
N GLY A 131 0.71 -6.09 14.91
CA GLY A 131 2.06 -5.74 15.37
C GLY A 131 2.37 -4.26 15.52
N ARG A 132 1.49 -3.35 15.10
CA ARG A 132 1.61 -1.92 15.35
C ARG A 132 0.50 -1.48 16.30
N LEU A 133 0.87 -1.12 17.52
CA LEU A 133 0.04 -0.29 18.39
C LEU A 133 0.14 1.13 17.85
N ALA A 134 -0.75 1.49 16.93
CA ALA A 134 -1.03 2.86 16.56
C ALA A 134 -2.33 3.29 17.28
N HIS A 135 -2.51 4.58 17.51
CA HIS A 135 -3.86 5.08 17.81
C HIS A 135 -4.68 4.84 16.55
N LEU A 136 -5.55 3.83 16.60
CA LEU A 136 -6.48 3.51 15.53
C LEU A 136 -7.81 4.14 15.91
N ASP A 137 -8.24 5.11 15.13
CA ASP A 137 -9.61 5.60 15.19
C ASP A 137 -10.49 4.68 14.34
N VAL A 138 -11.58 4.18 14.93
CA VAL A 138 -12.56 3.33 14.23
C VAL A 138 -13.78 4.19 13.96
N ARG A 139 -13.82 4.77 12.76
CA ARG A 139 -14.95 5.60 12.31
C ARG A 139 -16.08 4.72 11.74
N PRO A 140 -17.35 5.07 12.01
CA PRO A 140 -18.51 4.47 11.35
C PRO A 140 -18.43 4.57 9.82
N VAL A 141 -19.06 3.62 9.13
CA VAL A 141 -19.13 3.57 7.65
C VAL A 141 -19.75 4.84 7.07
N ASP A 142 -20.79 5.36 7.72
CA ASP A 142 -21.55 6.51 7.23
C ASP A 142 -20.74 7.82 7.24
N ASP A 143 -19.67 7.87 8.03
CA ASP A 143 -18.79 9.04 8.15
C ASP A 143 -17.65 9.03 7.11
N ILE A 144 -17.49 7.94 6.36
CA ILE A 144 -16.44 7.80 5.35
C ILE A 144 -17.08 7.69 3.96
N PRO A 145 -17.15 8.79 3.19
CA PRO A 145 -17.69 8.72 1.84
C PRO A 145 -16.85 7.77 0.96
N PRO A 146 -17.49 7.05 0.01
CA PRO A 146 -16.77 6.25 -0.95
C PRO A 146 -15.81 7.08 -1.78
N LEU A 147 -14.67 6.50 -2.13
CA LEU A 147 -13.82 7.09 -3.15
C LEU A 147 -14.60 7.08 -4.47
N PRO A 148 -14.62 8.19 -5.24
CA PRO A 148 -15.47 8.37 -6.41
C PRO A 148 -15.45 7.19 -7.39
N ASP A 149 -14.26 6.63 -7.66
CA ASP A 149 -14.08 5.54 -8.64
C ASP A 149 -14.39 4.14 -8.06
N LEU A 150 -14.49 4.00 -6.74
CA LEU A 150 -14.82 2.73 -6.08
C LEU A 150 -16.31 2.54 -5.86
N ALA A 151 -17.09 3.64 -5.83
CA ALA A 151 -18.52 3.58 -5.55
C ALA A 151 -19.26 2.68 -6.54
N GLU A 152 -18.88 2.74 -7.82
CA GLU A 152 -19.51 1.94 -8.88
C GLU A 152 -19.18 0.44 -8.74
N VAL A 153 -17.88 0.10 -8.62
CA VAL A 153 -17.43 -1.28 -8.44
C VAL A 153 -18.06 -1.88 -7.18
N TRP A 154 -18.15 -1.09 -6.10
CA TRP A 154 -18.79 -1.49 -4.86
C TRP A 154 -20.30 -1.72 -5.00
N ALA A 155 -21.04 -0.82 -5.65
CA ALA A 155 -22.50 -0.92 -5.78
C ALA A 155 -22.96 -2.00 -6.78
N ARG A 156 -22.06 -2.48 -7.65
CA ARG A 156 -22.37 -3.45 -8.70
C ARG A 156 -22.87 -4.77 -8.11
N GLN A 157 -24.09 -5.17 -8.44
CA GLN A 157 -24.64 -6.48 -8.11
C GLN A 157 -24.58 -7.39 -9.33
N VAL A 158 -24.06 -8.60 -9.14
CA VAL A 158 -23.87 -9.60 -10.20
C VAL A 158 -24.57 -10.88 -9.79
N ASP A 159 -25.30 -11.50 -10.73
CA ASP A 159 -25.88 -12.82 -10.55
C ASP A 159 -24.77 -13.86 -10.43
N ARG A 160 -24.78 -14.65 -9.35
CA ARG A 160 -23.75 -15.65 -9.07
C ARG A 160 -23.76 -16.82 -10.04
N SER A 161 -24.87 -17.03 -10.76
CA SER A 161 -24.97 -18.04 -11.80
C SER A 161 -24.32 -17.61 -13.12
N ASP A 162 -24.04 -16.32 -13.30
CA ASP A 162 -23.29 -15.81 -14.45
C ASP A 162 -21.78 -15.83 -14.16
N GLU A 163 -21.14 -16.93 -14.56
CA GLU A 163 -19.71 -17.14 -14.39
C GLU A 163 -18.85 -16.04 -15.06
N LEU A 164 -19.28 -15.52 -16.20
CA LEU A 164 -18.54 -14.48 -16.92
C LEU A 164 -18.62 -13.14 -16.20
N ALA A 165 -19.81 -12.77 -15.71
CA ALA A 165 -19.98 -11.55 -14.95
C ALA A 165 -19.26 -11.62 -13.58
N MET A 166 -19.25 -12.80 -12.95
CA MET A 166 -18.51 -13.03 -11.69
C MET A 166 -17.00 -12.93 -11.90
N ALA A 167 -16.46 -13.50 -12.98
CA ALA A 167 -15.03 -13.39 -13.30
C ALA A 167 -14.60 -11.93 -13.54
N ARG A 168 -15.41 -11.14 -14.26
CA ARG A 168 -15.16 -9.70 -14.46
C ARG A 168 -15.22 -8.92 -13.15
N LEU A 169 -16.19 -9.24 -12.28
CA LEU A 169 -16.26 -8.60 -10.97
C LEU A 169 -15.04 -8.93 -10.10
N GLU A 170 -14.53 -10.17 -10.17
CA GLU A 170 -13.30 -10.55 -9.47
C GLU A 170 -12.10 -9.73 -9.97
N GLU A 171 -11.93 -9.62 -11.30
CA GLU A 171 -10.87 -8.83 -11.95
C GLU A 171 -10.94 -7.36 -11.51
N ASP A 172 -12.10 -6.71 -11.66
CA ASP A 172 -12.31 -5.31 -11.26
C ASP A 172 -12.03 -5.07 -9.76
N LEU A 173 -12.42 -6.02 -8.89
CA LEU A 173 -12.15 -5.92 -7.45
C LEU A 173 -10.66 -6.12 -7.13
N ALA A 174 -9.97 -6.98 -7.88
CA ALA A 174 -8.54 -7.19 -7.71
C ALA A 174 -7.74 -5.95 -8.14
N ASP A 175 -8.07 -5.37 -9.30
CA ASP A 175 -7.46 -4.15 -9.81
C ASP A 175 -7.67 -2.98 -8.83
N ALA A 176 -8.90 -2.80 -8.34
CA ALA A 176 -9.21 -1.79 -7.34
C ALA A 176 -8.43 -1.98 -6.01
N GLU A 177 -8.20 -3.23 -5.59
CA GLU A 177 -7.39 -3.53 -4.39
C GLU A 177 -5.91 -3.19 -4.60
N GLU A 178 -5.38 -3.46 -5.78
CA GLU A 178 -4.01 -3.13 -6.16
C GLU A 178 -3.81 -1.62 -6.20
N GLU A 179 -4.70 -0.87 -6.87
CA GLU A 179 -4.66 0.60 -6.90
C GLU A 179 -4.71 1.21 -5.50
N LEU A 180 -5.61 0.71 -4.64
CA LEU A 180 -5.69 1.15 -3.24
C LEU A 180 -4.43 0.83 -2.44
N SER A 181 -3.84 -0.35 -2.67
CA SER A 181 -2.58 -0.75 -2.03
C SER A 181 -1.43 0.17 -2.43
N ASP A 182 -1.37 0.55 -3.71
CA ASP A 182 -0.34 1.40 -4.29
C ASP A 182 -0.48 2.83 -3.78
N TYR A 183 -1.71 3.33 -3.79
CA TYR A 183 -2.01 4.65 -3.25
C TYR A 183 -1.72 4.74 -1.76
N ARG A 184 -2.09 3.73 -0.96
CA ARG A 184 -1.72 3.68 0.48
C ARG A 184 -0.20 3.67 0.67
N ARG A 185 0.56 2.99 -0.18
CA ARG A 185 2.04 3.00 -0.13
C ARG A 185 2.60 4.39 -0.39
N GLU A 186 2.03 5.14 -1.34
CA GLU A 186 2.38 6.54 -1.58
C GLU A 186 2.04 7.43 -0.38
N LEU A 187 0.83 7.30 0.17
CA LEU A 187 0.42 8.06 1.36
C LEU A 187 1.36 7.83 2.54
N HIS A 188 1.72 6.57 2.83
CA HIS A 188 2.70 6.29 3.88
C HIS A 188 4.07 6.91 3.60
N ARG A 189 4.56 6.88 2.36
CA ARG A 189 5.82 7.56 1.99
C ARG A 189 5.74 9.05 2.27
N ARG A 190 4.64 9.71 1.89
CA ARG A 190 4.42 11.15 2.14
C ARG A 190 4.29 11.47 3.63
N ILE A 191 3.55 10.65 4.39
CA ILE A 191 3.42 10.79 5.85
C ILE A 191 4.79 10.66 6.52
N ASP A 192 5.60 9.69 6.10
CA ASP A 192 6.94 9.46 6.66
C ASP A 192 7.83 10.68 6.38
N LEU A 193 7.84 11.22 5.15
CA LEU A 193 8.61 12.43 4.81
C LEU A 193 8.22 13.65 5.66
N VAL A 194 6.92 13.92 5.82
CA VAL A 194 6.44 15.03 6.65
C VAL A 194 6.76 14.78 8.13
N THR A 195 6.69 13.51 8.58
CA THR A 195 7.04 13.14 9.95
C THR A 195 8.53 13.34 10.22
N ASP A 196 9.40 12.99 9.27
CA ASP A 196 10.84 13.18 9.35
C ASP A 196 11.20 14.67 9.44
N GLU A 197 10.57 15.52 8.63
CA GLU A 197 10.73 16.98 8.71
C GLU A 197 10.27 17.54 10.08
N LEU A 198 9.13 17.07 10.61
CA LEU A 198 8.69 17.45 11.95
C LEU A 198 9.70 17.05 13.02
N ILE A 199 10.26 15.83 12.93
CA ILE A 199 11.31 15.36 13.85
C ILE A 199 12.55 16.24 13.73
N ALA A 200 13.00 16.58 12.52
CA ALA A 200 14.15 17.46 12.29
C ALA A 200 13.95 18.82 12.97
N ARG A 201 12.78 19.47 12.79
CA ARG A 201 12.47 20.75 13.44
C ARG A 201 12.40 20.66 14.96
N TYR A 202 11.84 19.58 15.52
CA TYR A 202 11.82 19.39 16.97
C TYR A 202 13.21 19.11 17.55
N ARG A 203 14.11 18.50 16.78
CA ARG A 203 15.50 18.31 17.21
C ARG A 203 16.25 19.65 17.25
N GLU A 204 16.03 20.52 16.27
CA GLU A 204 16.61 21.87 16.25
C GLU A 204 16.04 22.76 17.36
N GLN A 205 14.72 22.68 17.59
CA GLN A 205 14.01 23.52 18.54
C GLN A 205 13.01 22.69 19.37
N PRO A 206 13.46 22.05 20.47
CA PRO A 206 12.63 21.14 21.26
C PRO A 206 11.37 21.77 21.87
N LEU A 207 11.41 23.08 22.17
CA LEU A 207 10.28 23.79 22.75
C LEU A 207 9.06 23.86 21.81
N LEU A 208 9.25 23.72 20.50
CA LEU A 208 8.16 23.67 19.52
C LEU A 208 7.19 22.51 19.77
N ALA A 209 7.64 21.43 20.43
CA ALA A 209 6.79 20.30 20.79
C ALA A 209 5.73 20.68 21.84
N LEU A 210 6.00 21.66 22.71
CA LEU A 210 5.06 22.08 23.76
C LEU A 210 3.83 22.82 23.22
N GLN A 211 3.93 23.37 22.00
CA GLN A 211 2.83 24.08 21.34
C GLN A 211 1.63 23.19 20.98
N ILE A 212 1.76 21.86 21.07
CA ILE A 212 0.65 20.93 20.83
C ILE A 212 -0.25 20.75 22.06
N LEU A 213 0.21 21.19 23.23
CA LEU A 213 -0.54 21.07 24.47
C LEU A 213 -1.61 22.17 24.55
N PRO A 214 -2.82 21.87 25.08
CA PRO A 214 -3.89 22.86 25.23
C PRO A 214 -3.47 24.10 26.03
N ASP A 215 -2.59 23.91 27.02
CA ASP A 215 -2.02 24.96 27.87
C ASP A 215 -0.55 25.24 27.50
N ASP A 216 -0.31 25.74 26.29
CA ASP A 216 1.04 26.07 25.82
C ASP A 216 1.73 27.12 26.71
N PRO A 217 2.82 26.77 27.42
CA PRO A 217 3.54 27.71 28.29
C PRO A 217 4.24 28.84 27.51
N LEU A 218 4.50 28.67 26.21
CA LEU A 218 5.14 29.69 25.37
C LEU A 218 4.18 30.83 25.01
N ARG A 219 2.87 30.54 24.89
CA ARG A 219 1.85 31.57 24.70
C ARG A 219 1.68 32.47 25.93
N ARG A 220 1.94 31.96 27.14
CA ARG A 220 1.88 32.78 28.38
C ARG A 220 3.01 33.79 28.49
N THR A 221 4.18 33.50 27.91
CA THR A 221 5.38 34.35 28.07
C THR A 221 5.42 35.54 27.11
N MET A 222 4.65 35.52 26.02
CA MET A 222 4.55 36.63 25.07
C MET A 222 3.35 37.57 25.32
N GLY A 223 2.53 37.28 26.34
CA GLY A 223 1.34 38.06 26.69
C GLY A 223 1.43 38.84 28.00
N ALA A 224 2.63 38.98 28.58
CA ALA A 224 2.89 39.71 29.83
C ALA A 224 3.80 40.92 29.59
#